data_AF-A0A2T0FD26-F1
#
_entry.id   AF-A0A2T0FD26-F1
#
_cell.length_a   1.000
_cell.length_b   1.000
_cell.length_c   1.000
_cell.angle_alpha   90.00
_cell.angle_beta   90.00
_cell.angle_gamma   90.00
#
_symmetry.space_group_name_H-M   'P 1'
#
loop_
_entity.id
_entity.type
_entity.pdbx_description
1 polymer ?
#
loop_
_entity_poly.entity_id
_entity_poly.type
_entity_poly.pdbx_seq_one_letter_code
_entity_poly.pdbx_strand_id
1 'polypeptide(L)'
;MTSRETLLEMGFDPRVVDRALEHSDELGAAIDWIENHPDSADAEESVQVQPAVAPEEQAPTESRPVEERLAELQAKAAKRRKEAEMQDAEERRRNEEISRKNQQQARDAKRDLEVKQAQKQAAQRRKEALEDKLYKEQLRKQIEQDKRERLAKAGKLDTSPPPPAAAAVPAPKPVVTGDVRVRIKYEDQTITKTFGQEFTVAQLGDAVGEEFGLSQFVLTTTYPALSIDPQGDTRTLREAQLANANIVVKLA
;
A
#
# COMPACT_ATOMS: atom_id res chain seq x y z
N MET A 1 31.43 -1.05 28.29
CA MET A 1 30.09 -1.35 28.79
C MET A 1 30.27 -1.88 30.20
N THR A 2 30.00 -1.04 31.18
CA THR A 2 29.97 -1.45 32.59
C THR A 2 28.66 -2.19 32.88
N SER A 3 28.63 -3.09 33.87
CA SER A 3 27.40 -3.80 34.29
C SER A 3 26.24 -2.82 34.55
N ARG A 4 26.55 -1.66 35.13
CA ARG A 4 25.61 -0.54 35.36
C ARG A 4 24.97 0.00 34.08
N GLU A 5 25.77 0.29 33.06
CA GLU A 5 25.29 0.83 31.78
C GLU A 5 24.39 -0.17 31.06
N THR A 6 24.74 -1.45 31.09
CA THR A 6 23.93 -2.51 30.47
C THR A 6 22.57 -2.67 31.16
N LEU A 7 22.53 -2.57 32.49
CA LEU A 7 21.26 -2.64 33.23
C LEU A 7 20.37 -1.41 32.99
N LEU A 8 20.95 -0.22 32.89
CA LEU A 8 20.22 1.00 32.53
C LEU A 8 19.67 0.92 31.09
N GLU A 9 20.43 0.34 30.16
CA GLU A 9 20.01 0.13 28.78
C GLU A 9 18.91 -0.93 28.66
N MET A 10 18.89 -1.92 29.56
CA MET A 10 17.78 -2.88 29.74
C MET A 10 16.54 -2.26 30.39
N GLY A 11 16.62 -1.00 30.86
CA GLY A 11 15.50 -0.25 31.42
C GLY A 11 15.24 -0.48 32.91
N PHE A 12 16.20 -1.02 33.66
CA PHE A 12 16.10 -1.12 35.11
C PHE A 12 16.27 0.25 35.78
N ASP A 13 15.56 0.49 36.88
CA ASP A 13 15.63 1.76 37.61
C ASP A 13 17.06 1.99 38.16
N PRO A 14 17.66 3.18 37.96
CA PRO A 14 19.02 3.47 38.41
C PRO A 14 19.28 3.18 39.89
N ARG A 15 18.26 3.33 40.76
CA ARG A 15 18.40 3.09 42.20
C ARG A 15 18.51 1.60 42.53
N VAL A 16 17.78 0.78 41.79
CA VAL A 16 17.78 -0.68 41.91
C VAL A 16 19.10 -1.23 41.38
N VAL A 17 19.61 -0.67 40.28
CA VAL A 17 20.92 -1.00 39.71
C VAL A 17 22.05 -0.69 40.69
N ASP A 18 22.04 0.49 41.30
CA ASP A 18 23.09 0.87 42.25
C ASP A 18 23.06 -0.04 43.50
N ARG A 19 21.88 -0.44 43.99
CA ARG A 19 21.73 -1.38 45.12
C ARG A 19 22.12 -2.83 44.77
N ALA A 20 21.87 -3.27 43.54
CA ALA A 20 22.31 -4.58 43.05
C ALA A 20 23.85 -4.65 42.94
N LEU A 21 24.48 -3.55 42.51
CA LEU A 21 25.93 -3.45 42.39
C LEU A 21 26.65 -3.37 43.75
N GLU A 22 25.98 -2.93 44.82
CA GLU A 22 26.51 -3.04 46.20
C GLU A 22 26.68 -4.51 46.65
N HIS A 23 25.88 -5.43 46.09
CA HIS A 23 25.91 -6.84 46.43
C HIS A 23 26.77 -7.66 45.46
N SER A 24 26.80 -7.29 44.17
CA SER A 24 27.63 -7.96 43.17
C SER A 24 28.00 -7.06 41.99
N ASP A 25 29.28 -7.02 41.63
CA ASP A 25 29.78 -6.28 40.45
C ASP A 25 29.53 -7.00 39.10
N GLU A 26 29.12 -8.27 39.15
CA GLU A 26 28.87 -9.10 37.97
C GLU A 26 27.43 -8.93 37.45
N LEU A 27 27.29 -8.65 36.15
CA LEU A 27 26.00 -8.39 35.50
C LEU A 27 24.96 -9.49 35.76
N GLY A 28 25.35 -10.76 35.68
CA GLY A 28 24.42 -11.89 35.89
C GLY A 28 23.90 -11.98 37.33
N ALA A 29 24.78 -11.76 38.31
CA ALA A 29 24.41 -11.74 39.72
C ALA A 29 23.55 -10.52 40.08
N ALA A 30 23.83 -9.37 39.45
CA ALA A 30 23.01 -8.17 39.61
C ALA A 30 21.59 -8.37 39.05
N ILE A 31 21.44 -9.06 37.92
CA ILE A 31 20.11 -9.38 37.36
C ILE A 31 19.34 -10.34 38.28
N ASP A 32 19.98 -11.41 38.75
CA ASP A 32 19.36 -12.38 39.66
C ASP A 32 18.94 -11.74 40.99
N TRP A 33 19.73 -10.79 41.50
CA TRP A 33 19.37 -10.03 42.70
C TRP A 33 18.14 -9.14 42.48
N ILE A 34 18.04 -8.45 41.34
CA ILE A 34 16.90 -7.60 40.98
C ILE A 34 15.62 -8.43 40.80
N GLU A 35 15.74 -9.60 40.15
CA GLU A 35 14.62 -10.52 39.94
C GLU A 35 14.08 -11.10 41.27
N ASN A 36 14.97 -11.35 42.23
CA ASN A 36 14.62 -11.84 43.56
C ASN A 36 14.22 -10.72 44.55
N HIS A 37 14.42 -9.44 44.20
CA HIS A 37 14.07 -8.28 45.02
C HIS A 37 13.33 -7.19 44.21
N PRO A 38 12.18 -7.52 43.58
CA PRO A 38 11.40 -6.57 42.78
C PRO A 38 10.84 -5.41 43.61
N ASP A 39 10.63 -5.64 44.91
CA ASP A 39 10.15 -4.63 45.85
C ASP A 39 11.26 -3.64 46.28
N SER A 40 12.53 -3.85 45.93
CA SER A 40 13.59 -2.87 46.24
C SER A 40 13.47 -1.57 45.43
N ALA A 41 12.61 -1.56 44.40
CA ALA A 41 12.20 -0.37 43.67
C ALA A 41 11.17 0.49 44.45
N ASP A 42 10.33 -0.15 45.27
CA ASP A 42 9.26 0.47 46.06
C ASP A 42 9.57 0.52 47.58
N ALA A 43 10.57 -0.24 48.04
CA ALA A 43 11.06 -0.26 49.41
C ALA A 43 12.20 0.75 49.57
N GLU A 44 11.82 2.00 49.82
CA GLU A 44 11.77 2.54 51.19
C GLU A 44 11.45 4.05 51.16
N GLU A 45 10.20 4.41 51.45
CA GLU A 45 9.97 5.43 52.48
C GLU A 45 10.23 4.77 53.83
N SER A 46 11.50 4.58 54.15
CA SER A 46 11.96 4.23 55.49
C SER A 46 13.32 4.88 55.62
N VAL A 47 13.25 6.20 55.79
CA VAL A 47 14.38 6.97 56.27
C VAL A 47 14.80 6.37 57.60
N GLN A 48 15.90 5.63 57.57
CA GLN A 48 16.60 5.15 58.75
C GLN A 48 17.19 6.37 59.44
N VAL A 49 16.40 7.00 60.31
CA VAL A 49 16.84 8.09 61.18
C VAL A 49 17.69 7.46 62.29
N GLN A 50 19.00 7.62 62.16
CA GLN A 50 19.93 7.50 63.28
C GLN A 50 19.48 8.45 64.42
N PRO A 51 19.46 8.02 65.69
CA PRO A 51 19.14 8.91 66.80
C PRO A 51 20.38 9.76 67.13
N ALA A 52 20.63 10.79 66.33
CA ALA A 52 21.61 11.82 66.64
C ALA A 52 20.89 13.00 67.30
N VAL A 53 21.07 13.09 68.63
CA VAL A 53 21.16 14.32 69.43
C VAL A 53 20.31 15.51 68.99
N ALA A 54 19.32 15.82 69.82
CA ALA A 54 18.65 17.12 69.85
C ALA A 54 19.63 18.30 69.78
N PRO A 55 19.26 19.31 68.98
CA PRO A 55 19.28 20.69 69.43
C PRO A 55 17.85 21.17 69.57
N GLU A 56 17.54 21.55 70.81
CA GLU A 56 16.58 22.59 71.18
C GLU A 56 16.65 23.81 70.23
N GLU A 57 15.50 24.46 70.06
CA GLU A 57 15.32 25.78 69.42
C GLU A 57 15.65 25.85 67.91
N GLN A 58 14.69 26.11 67.01
CA GLN A 58 13.75 27.23 67.04
C GLN A 58 12.44 26.87 66.37
N ALA A 59 11.34 26.92 67.14
CA ALA A 59 10.04 27.18 66.57
C ALA A 59 10.03 28.60 65.98
N PRO A 60 9.54 28.84 64.75
CA PRO A 60 9.06 30.16 64.41
C PRO A 60 7.73 30.34 65.16
N THR A 61 7.82 30.95 66.33
CA THR A 61 6.70 31.56 67.05
C THR A 61 6.01 32.60 66.15
N GLU A 62 4.97 32.19 65.43
CA GLU A 62 3.84 33.06 65.10
C GLU A 62 2.55 32.21 65.05
N SER A 63 1.83 32.24 66.17
CA SER A 63 0.46 31.77 66.30
C SER A 63 -0.48 32.67 65.48
N ARG A 64 -0.40 32.59 64.16
CA ARG A 64 -1.57 32.94 63.33
C ARG A 64 -2.65 31.91 63.63
N PRO A 65 -3.91 32.32 63.90
CA PRO A 65 -4.98 31.39 64.22
C PRO A 65 -5.07 30.32 63.12
N VAL A 66 -5.29 29.06 63.51
CA VAL A 66 -5.35 27.90 62.60
C VAL A 66 -6.32 28.16 61.44
N GLU A 67 -7.35 28.95 61.69
CA GLU A 67 -8.35 29.42 60.71
C GLU A 67 -7.73 30.27 59.59
N GLU A 68 -6.78 31.16 59.89
CA GLU A 68 -6.10 31.98 58.88
C GLU A 68 -5.19 31.13 57.98
N ARG A 69 -4.49 30.14 58.55
CA ARG A 69 -3.66 29.21 57.77
C ARG A 69 -4.52 28.33 56.86
N LEU A 70 -5.67 27.88 57.34
CA LEU A 70 -6.63 27.13 56.52
C LEU A 70 -7.21 27.99 55.40
N ALA A 71 -7.58 29.24 55.69
CA ALA A 71 -8.09 30.19 54.71
C ALA A 71 -7.05 30.53 53.63
N GLU A 72 -5.78 30.71 54.01
CA GLU A 72 -4.69 30.96 53.07
C GLU A 72 -4.43 29.76 52.14
N LEU A 73 -4.45 28.53 52.69
CA LEU A 73 -4.32 27.30 51.91
C LEU A 73 -5.49 27.10 50.95
N GLN A 74 -6.72 27.34 51.39
CA GLN A 74 -7.91 27.29 50.53
C GLN A 74 -7.87 28.36 49.44
N ALA A 75 -7.44 29.58 49.76
CA ALA A 75 -7.26 30.66 48.78
C ALA A 75 -6.19 30.30 47.74
N LYS A 76 -5.07 29.69 48.17
CA LYS A 76 -4.01 29.22 47.26
C LYS A 76 -4.48 28.06 46.38
N ALA A 77 -5.26 27.13 46.93
CA ALA A 77 -5.87 26.04 46.16
C ALA A 77 -6.91 26.56 45.15
N ALA A 78 -7.73 27.54 45.53
CA ALA A 78 -8.70 28.18 44.63
C ALA A 78 -8.01 28.94 43.50
N LYS A 79 -6.89 29.64 43.78
CA LYS A 79 -6.06 30.29 42.75
C LYS A 79 -5.49 29.26 41.78
N ARG A 80 -4.89 28.18 42.28
CA ARG A 80 -4.35 27.09 41.44
C ARG A 80 -5.42 26.42 40.57
N ARG A 81 -6.63 26.20 41.10
CA ARG A 81 -7.75 25.65 40.32
C ARG A 81 -8.18 26.59 39.19
N LYS A 82 -8.28 27.90 39.46
CA LYS A 82 -8.61 28.90 38.43
C LYS A 82 -7.55 29.00 37.36
N GLU A 83 -6.27 28.99 37.74
CA GLU A 83 -5.15 28.99 36.80
C GLU A 83 -5.14 27.72 35.93
N ALA A 84 -5.35 26.55 36.52
CA ALA A 84 -5.46 25.29 35.79
C ALA A 84 -6.67 25.28 34.83
N GLU A 85 -7.82 25.82 35.24
CA GLU A 85 -9.00 25.91 34.36
C GLU A 85 -8.77 26.87 33.18
N MET A 86 -8.07 27.98 33.39
CA MET A 86 -7.69 28.88 32.29
C MET A 86 -6.69 28.22 31.33
N GLN A 87 -5.71 27.49 31.86
CA GLN A 87 -4.73 26.75 31.04
C GLN A 87 -5.42 25.66 30.22
N ASP A 88 -6.29 24.84 30.82
CA ASP A 88 -7.05 23.81 30.11
C ASP A 88 -8.01 24.43 29.07
N ALA A 89 -8.62 25.57 29.36
CA ALA A 89 -9.42 26.30 28.38
C ALA A 89 -8.59 26.80 27.19
N GLU A 90 -7.38 27.30 27.41
CA GLU A 90 -6.45 27.70 26.34
C GLU A 90 -5.94 26.49 25.55
N GLU A 91 -5.56 25.40 26.23
CA GLU A 91 -5.08 24.18 25.60
C GLU A 91 -6.16 23.55 24.72
N ARG A 92 -7.41 23.49 25.19
CA ARG A 92 -8.55 23.03 24.37
C ARG A 92 -8.71 23.89 23.11
N ARG A 93 -8.66 25.22 23.23
CA ARG A 93 -8.74 26.13 22.07
C ARG A 93 -7.58 25.91 21.10
N ARG A 94 -6.34 25.78 21.60
CA ARG A 94 -5.15 25.52 20.77
C ARG A 94 -5.25 24.15 20.08
N ASN A 95 -5.71 23.12 20.78
CA ASN A 95 -5.86 21.78 20.22
C ASN A 95 -6.94 21.74 19.13
N GLU A 96 -8.07 22.41 19.35
CA GLU A 96 -9.10 22.59 18.31
C GLU A 96 -8.57 23.33 17.08
N GLU A 97 -7.80 24.40 17.27
CA GLU A 97 -7.17 25.13 16.17
C GLU A 97 -6.15 24.28 15.40
N ILE A 98 -5.33 23.50 16.10
CA ILE A 98 -4.37 22.57 15.49
C ILE A 98 -5.12 21.53 14.65
N SER A 99 -6.20 20.95 15.19
CA SER A 99 -7.03 19.98 14.45
C SER A 99 -7.63 20.59 13.18
N ARG A 100 -8.19 21.80 13.27
CA ARG A 100 -8.74 22.52 12.11
C ARG A 100 -7.67 22.83 11.07
N LYS A 101 -6.50 23.33 11.48
CA LYS A 101 -5.37 23.63 10.57
C LYS A 101 -4.84 22.36 9.91
N ASN A 102 -4.68 21.28 10.67
CA ASN A 102 -4.24 19.99 10.13
C ASN A 102 -5.24 19.45 9.11
N GLN A 103 -6.55 19.57 9.37
CA GLN A 103 -7.58 19.16 8.41
C GLN A 103 -7.54 20.00 7.13
N GLN A 104 -7.30 21.31 7.23
CA GLN A 104 -7.13 22.19 6.07
C GLN A 104 -5.87 21.81 5.27
N GLN A 105 -4.73 21.67 5.94
CA GLN A 105 -3.48 21.25 5.31
C GLN A 105 -3.59 19.89 4.61
N ALA A 106 -4.30 18.92 5.20
CA ALA A 106 -4.55 17.63 4.57
C ALA A 106 -5.40 17.77 3.29
N ARG A 107 -6.42 18.65 3.29
CA ARG A 107 -7.24 18.94 2.11
C ARG A 107 -6.44 19.63 1.02
N ASP A 108 -5.60 20.59 1.39
CA ASP A 108 -4.80 21.37 0.45
C ASP A 108 -3.67 20.52 -0.14
N ALA A 109 -3.00 19.71 0.69
CA ALA A 109 -2.01 18.73 0.22
C ALA A 109 -2.62 17.74 -0.79
N LYS A 110 -3.86 17.29 -0.57
CA LYS A 110 -4.56 16.41 -1.52
C LYS A 110 -4.83 17.12 -2.85
N ARG A 111 -5.31 18.37 -2.82
CA ARG A 111 -5.52 19.18 -4.04
C ARG A 111 -4.21 19.41 -4.80
N ASP A 112 -3.13 19.74 -4.09
CA ASP A 112 -1.82 19.96 -4.70
C ASP A 112 -1.28 18.68 -5.35
N LEU A 113 -1.48 17.52 -4.74
CA LEU A 113 -1.11 16.24 -5.34
C LEU A 113 -1.90 15.96 -6.61
N GLU A 114 -3.22 16.19 -6.60
CA GLU A 114 -4.09 16.02 -7.76
C GLU A 114 -3.68 16.97 -8.91
N VAL A 115 -3.43 18.25 -8.60
CA VAL A 115 -2.96 19.24 -9.58
C VAL A 115 -1.60 18.85 -10.13
N LYS A 116 -0.65 18.41 -9.30
CA LYS A 116 0.67 17.94 -9.77
C LYS A 116 0.56 16.71 -10.66
N GLN A 117 -0.32 15.77 -10.34
CA GLN A 117 -0.56 14.59 -11.17
C GLN A 117 -1.18 14.98 -12.52
N ALA A 118 -2.19 15.85 -12.52
CA ALA A 118 -2.81 16.37 -13.74
C ALA A 118 -1.80 17.14 -14.62
N GLN A 119 -0.94 17.97 -14.02
CA GLN A 119 0.12 18.68 -14.73
C GLN A 119 1.15 17.72 -15.34
N LYS A 120 1.58 16.68 -14.61
CA LYS A 120 2.50 15.67 -15.13
C LYS A 120 1.88 14.91 -16.30
N GLN A 121 0.62 14.49 -16.20
CA GLN A 121 -0.08 13.82 -17.29
C GLN A 121 -0.26 14.75 -18.50
N ALA A 122 -0.67 16.01 -18.29
CA ALA A 122 -0.79 16.99 -19.37
C ALA A 122 0.57 17.27 -20.05
N ALA A 123 1.66 17.35 -19.28
CA ALA A 123 3.01 17.52 -19.81
C ALA A 123 3.47 16.28 -20.60
N GLN A 124 3.20 15.07 -20.11
CA GLN A 124 3.47 13.83 -20.83
C GLN A 124 2.68 13.76 -22.14
N ARG A 125 1.37 14.03 -22.11
CA ARG A 125 0.54 14.10 -23.31
C ARG A 125 1.05 15.13 -24.33
N ARG A 126 1.52 16.29 -23.87
CA ARG A 126 2.14 17.29 -24.74
C ARG A 126 3.46 16.81 -25.33
N LYS A 127 4.30 16.12 -24.56
CA LYS A 127 5.56 15.52 -25.04
C LYS A 127 5.30 14.42 -26.07
N GLU A 128 4.44 13.45 -25.74
CA GLU A 128 4.01 12.39 -26.67
C GLU A 128 3.46 12.99 -27.97
N ALA A 129 2.60 14.01 -27.89
CA ALA A 129 2.06 14.66 -29.08
C ALA A 129 3.12 15.41 -29.91
N LEU A 130 4.20 15.92 -29.30
CA LEU A 130 5.32 16.54 -30.01
C LEU A 130 6.22 15.48 -30.63
N GLU A 131 6.53 14.41 -29.91
CA GLU A 131 7.31 13.28 -30.39
C GLU A 131 6.62 12.59 -31.57
N ASP A 132 5.30 12.39 -31.51
CA ASP A 132 4.50 11.87 -32.62
C ASP A 132 4.53 12.77 -33.85
N LYS A 133 4.48 14.10 -33.64
CA LYS A 133 4.60 15.06 -34.75
C LYS A 133 5.98 14.99 -35.37
N LEU A 134 7.04 14.98 -34.55
CA LEU A 134 8.42 14.87 -35.03
C LEU A 134 8.65 13.54 -35.74
N TYR A 135 8.12 12.42 -35.24
CA TYR A 135 8.21 11.12 -35.88
C TYR A 135 7.49 11.11 -37.24
N LYS A 136 6.28 11.68 -37.32
CA LYS A 136 5.57 11.84 -38.60
C LYS A 136 6.35 12.71 -39.58
N GLU A 137 6.97 13.78 -39.12
CA GLU A 137 7.83 14.63 -39.96
C GLU A 137 9.08 13.90 -40.43
N GLN A 138 9.71 13.10 -39.57
CA GLN A 138 10.87 12.26 -39.92
C GLN A 138 10.48 11.20 -40.96
N LEU A 139 9.37 10.49 -40.77
CA LEU A 139 8.86 9.51 -41.72
C LEU A 139 8.51 10.16 -43.06
N ARG A 140 7.87 11.34 -43.03
CA ARG A 140 7.57 12.10 -44.25
C ARG A 140 8.85 12.49 -44.99
N LYS A 141 9.87 12.98 -44.29
CA LYS A 141 11.18 13.30 -44.87
C LYS A 141 11.87 12.07 -45.45
N GLN A 142 11.79 10.92 -44.78
CA GLN A 142 12.35 9.66 -45.28
C GLN A 142 11.64 9.17 -46.54
N ILE A 143 10.30 9.26 -46.60
CA ILE A 143 9.53 8.93 -47.81
C ILE A 143 9.85 9.90 -48.94
N GLU A 144 10.02 11.20 -48.65
CA GLU A 144 10.40 12.20 -49.65
C GLU A 144 11.81 11.93 -50.21
N GLN A 145 12.76 11.56 -49.35
CA GLN A 145 14.10 11.14 -49.77
C GLN A 145 14.05 9.87 -50.63
N ASP A 146 13.41 8.78 -50.19
CA ASP A 146 13.27 7.54 -50.98
C ASP A 146 12.56 7.80 -52.32
N LYS A 147 11.52 8.64 -52.32
CA LYS A 147 10.81 9.03 -53.53
C LYS A 147 11.71 9.83 -54.48
N ARG A 148 12.53 10.75 -53.96
CA ARG A 148 13.47 11.54 -54.75
C ARG A 148 14.61 10.68 -55.30
N GLU A 149 15.14 9.75 -54.51
CA GLU A 149 16.16 8.79 -54.94
C GLU A 149 15.63 7.83 -56.01
N ARG A 150 14.40 7.33 -55.84
CA ARG A 150 13.74 6.51 -56.86
C ARG A 150 13.51 7.28 -58.14
N LEU A 151 13.08 8.55 -58.08
CA LEU A 151 12.93 9.39 -59.27
C LEU A 151 14.28 9.64 -59.96
N ALA A 152 15.33 9.95 -59.20
CA ALA A 152 16.68 10.18 -59.73
C ALA A 152 17.31 8.90 -60.32
N LYS A 153 17.03 7.75 -59.72
CA LYS A 153 17.50 6.44 -60.20
C LYS A 153 16.69 5.95 -61.40
N ALA A 154 15.38 6.17 -61.43
CA ALA A 154 14.52 5.87 -62.56
C ALA A 154 14.84 6.75 -63.78
N GLY A 155 15.25 8.02 -63.57
CA GLY A 155 15.79 8.87 -64.63
C GLY A 155 17.17 8.45 -65.16
N LYS A 156 17.80 7.44 -64.55
CA LYS A 156 19.14 6.93 -64.92
C LYS A 156 19.15 5.44 -65.29
N LEU A 157 17.98 4.80 -65.36
CA LEU A 157 17.85 3.40 -65.78
C LEU A 157 17.29 3.33 -67.20
N ASP A 158 18.14 2.81 -68.09
CA ASP A 158 17.89 2.43 -69.47
C ASP A 158 16.59 1.62 -69.65
N THR A 159 15.97 1.82 -70.81
CA THR A 159 14.77 1.11 -71.26
C THR A 159 15.09 -0.36 -71.53
N SER A 160 14.49 -1.28 -70.77
CA SER A 160 14.34 -2.68 -71.16
C SER A 160 12.94 -3.14 -70.75
N PRO A 161 12.15 -3.78 -71.64
CA PRO A 161 10.73 -4.04 -71.38
C PRO A 161 10.54 -5.11 -70.29
N PRO A 162 9.57 -4.95 -69.37
CA PRO A 162 9.16 -6.01 -68.46
C PRO A 162 8.25 -7.04 -69.17
N PRO A 163 8.36 -8.35 -68.87
CA PRO A 163 7.40 -9.37 -69.30
C PRO A 163 6.02 -9.17 -68.65
N PRO A 164 4.94 -9.74 -69.23
CA PRO A 164 3.58 -9.25 -69.04
C PRO A 164 3.00 -9.53 -67.65
N ALA A 165 2.16 -8.56 -67.25
CA ALA A 165 1.24 -8.49 -66.13
C ALA A 165 0.75 -9.84 -65.57
N ALA A 166 1.17 -10.15 -64.34
CA ALA A 166 0.41 -11.00 -63.43
C ALA A 166 -0.66 -10.16 -62.72
N ALA A 167 -1.86 -10.72 -62.66
CA ALA A 167 -3.09 -10.09 -62.22
C ALA A 167 -3.03 -9.44 -60.82
N ALA A 168 -3.75 -8.33 -60.70
CA ALA A 168 -4.06 -7.67 -59.45
C ALA A 168 -4.78 -8.62 -58.48
N VAL A 169 -4.14 -8.89 -57.35
CA VAL A 169 -4.79 -9.53 -56.20
C VAL A 169 -5.64 -8.48 -55.45
N PRO A 170 -6.92 -8.74 -55.19
CA PRO A 170 -7.72 -7.88 -54.32
C PRO A 170 -7.19 -7.99 -52.89
N ALA A 171 -7.09 -6.84 -52.20
CA ALA A 171 -6.69 -6.75 -50.81
C ALA A 171 -7.55 -7.69 -49.94
N PRO A 172 -6.96 -8.45 -49.00
CA PRO A 172 -7.71 -9.32 -48.13
C PRO A 172 -8.57 -8.45 -47.20
N LYS A 173 -9.89 -8.62 -47.29
CA LYS A 173 -10.80 -8.33 -46.17
C LYS A 173 -10.26 -9.09 -44.95
N PRO A 174 -10.38 -8.57 -43.72
CA PRO A 174 -9.86 -9.27 -42.54
C PRO A 174 -10.49 -10.66 -42.51
N VAL A 175 -9.67 -11.65 -42.85
CA VAL A 175 -9.99 -13.05 -42.70
C VAL A 175 -10.22 -13.20 -41.21
N VAL A 176 -11.41 -13.66 -40.84
CA VAL A 176 -11.65 -14.19 -39.50
C VAL A 176 -10.64 -15.32 -39.35
N THR A 177 -9.49 -15.01 -38.75
CA THR A 177 -8.52 -16.02 -38.33
C THR A 177 -9.32 -17.06 -37.58
N GLY A 178 -9.13 -18.32 -37.95
CA GLY A 178 -9.90 -19.46 -37.48
C GLY A 178 -9.76 -19.76 -36.00
N ASP A 179 -9.54 -18.76 -35.16
CA ASP A 179 -9.30 -18.93 -33.75
C ASP A 179 -10.59 -18.66 -32.99
N VAL A 180 -10.97 -19.61 -32.15
CA VAL A 180 -12.14 -19.55 -31.30
C VAL A 180 -11.75 -18.91 -29.97
N ARG A 181 -12.23 -17.70 -29.71
CA ARG A 181 -12.02 -17.05 -28.41
C ARG A 181 -13.13 -17.49 -27.45
N VAL A 182 -12.79 -17.82 -26.22
CA VAL A 182 -13.76 -18.18 -25.19
C VAL A 182 -13.46 -17.37 -23.94
N ARG A 183 -14.50 -16.78 -23.34
CA ARG A 183 -14.40 -16.13 -22.04
C ARG A 183 -15.00 -17.03 -20.97
N ILE A 184 -14.19 -17.43 -20.01
CA ILE A 184 -14.51 -18.37 -18.94
C ILE A 184 -14.62 -17.58 -17.65
N LYS A 185 -15.74 -17.73 -16.95
CA LYS A 185 -16.01 -17.10 -15.65
C LYS A 185 -16.18 -18.16 -14.58
N TYR A 186 -15.42 -18.06 -13.51
CA TYR A 186 -15.56 -18.91 -12.34
C TYR A 186 -15.41 -18.04 -11.08
N GLU A 187 -16.40 -18.10 -10.18
CA GLU A 187 -16.50 -17.22 -9.00
C GLU A 187 -16.28 -15.74 -9.36
N ASP A 188 -15.17 -15.13 -8.93
CA ASP A 188 -14.81 -13.73 -9.20
C ASP A 188 -13.75 -13.58 -10.32
N GLN A 189 -13.30 -14.70 -10.90
CA GLN A 189 -12.27 -14.72 -11.93
C GLN A 189 -12.87 -14.84 -13.33
N THR A 190 -12.33 -14.05 -14.26
CA THR A 190 -12.69 -14.10 -15.68
C THR A 190 -11.44 -14.23 -16.52
N ILE A 191 -11.32 -15.33 -17.27
CA ILE A 191 -10.18 -15.64 -18.12
C ILE A 191 -10.66 -15.66 -19.57
N THR A 192 -9.90 -15.05 -20.48
CA THR A 192 -10.18 -15.10 -21.93
C THR A 192 -9.05 -15.87 -22.61
N LYS A 193 -9.38 -17.04 -23.17
CA LYS A 193 -8.43 -17.86 -23.93
C LYS A 193 -8.85 -17.97 -25.38
N THR A 194 -7.89 -18.27 -26.23
CA THR A 194 -8.10 -18.42 -27.67
C THR A 194 -7.58 -19.78 -28.08
N PHE A 195 -8.45 -20.58 -28.68
CA PHE A 195 -8.25 -21.98 -29.04
C PHE A 195 -8.39 -22.17 -30.54
N GLY A 196 -7.83 -23.24 -31.11
CA GLY A 196 -8.03 -23.59 -32.52
C GLY A 196 -9.45 -24.13 -32.81
N GLN A 197 -9.85 -24.19 -34.09
CA GLN A 197 -11.19 -24.66 -34.48
C GLN A 197 -11.48 -26.12 -34.09
N GLU A 198 -10.44 -26.95 -34.07
CA GLU A 198 -10.52 -28.39 -33.78
C GLU A 198 -10.52 -28.69 -32.27
N PHE A 199 -10.46 -27.66 -31.42
CA PHE A 199 -10.44 -27.85 -29.97
C PHE A 199 -11.79 -28.38 -29.50
N THR A 200 -11.77 -29.42 -28.67
CA THR A 200 -12.97 -30.12 -28.21
C THR A 200 -13.45 -29.61 -26.85
N VAL A 201 -14.72 -29.86 -26.52
CA VAL A 201 -15.27 -29.47 -25.22
C VAL A 201 -14.60 -30.23 -24.07
N ALA A 202 -14.25 -31.50 -24.26
CA ALA A 202 -13.48 -32.28 -23.29
C ALA A 202 -12.12 -31.65 -22.96
N GLN A 203 -11.35 -31.24 -23.98
CA GLN A 203 -10.06 -30.57 -23.79
C GLN A 203 -10.22 -29.19 -23.12
N LEU A 204 -11.33 -28.47 -23.40
CA LEU A 204 -11.66 -27.24 -22.68
C LEU A 204 -11.99 -27.52 -21.22
N GLY A 205 -12.69 -28.63 -20.94
CA GLY A 205 -12.91 -29.15 -19.61
C GLY A 205 -11.59 -29.36 -18.87
N ASP A 206 -10.69 -30.16 -19.43
CA ASP A 206 -9.39 -30.45 -18.79
C ASP A 206 -8.59 -29.17 -18.53
N ALA A 207 -8.53 -28.26 -19.50
CA ALA A 207 -7.83 -26.98 -19.36
C ALA A 207 -8.44 -26.07 -18.27
N VAL A 208 -9.77 -26.07 -18.12
CA VAL A 208 -10.48 -25.33 -17.06
C VAL A 208 -10.28 -26.02 -15.70
N GLY A 209 -10.30 -27.35 -15.67
CA GLY A 209 -10.03 -28.15 -14.47
C GLY A 209 -8.62 -27.92 -13.94
N GLU A 210 -7.61 -27.87 -14.81
CA GLU A 210 -6.22 -27.54 -14.42
C GLU A 210 -6.05 -26.09 -13.98
N GLU A 211 -6.70 -25.14 -14.66
CA GLU A 211 -6.54 -23.70 -14.38
C GLU A 211 -7.23 -23.27 -13.07
N PHE A 212 -8.38 -23.85 -12.75
CA PHE A 212 -9.13 -23.55 -11.53
C PHE A 212 -9.01 -24.63 -10.44
N GLY A 213 -8.34 -25.75 -10.70
CA GLY A 213 -8.16 -26.86 -9.75
C GLY A 213 -9.45 -27.61 -9.42
N LEU A 214 -10.36 -27.75 -10.38
CA LEU A 214 -11.72 -28.28 -10.18
C LEU A 214 -11.84 -29.72 -10.71
N SER A 215 -12.39 -30.62 -9.88
CA SER A 215 -12.60 -32.03 -10.26
C SER A 215 -13.96 -32.32 -10.89
N GLN A 216 -14.99 -31.53 -10.55
CA GLN A 216 -16.37 -31.73 -10.99
C GLN A 216 -17.04 -30.36 -11.19
N PHE A 217 -17.44 -30.06 -12.42
CA PHE A 217 -18.08 -28.80 -12.76
C PHE A 217 -18.90 -28.92 -14.05
N VAL A 218 -19.88 -28.02 -14.21
CA VAL A 218 -20.74 -27.88 -15.38
C VAL A 218 -20.45 -26.54 -16.05
N LEU A 219 -20.25 -26.57 -17.37
CA LEU A 219 -20.09 -25.38 -18.19
C LEU A 219 -21.46 -24.87 -18.62
N THR A 220 -21.85 -23.66 -18.18
CA THR A 220 -23.13 -23.05 -18.53
C THR A 220 -22.93 -21.79 -19.36
N THR A 221 -23.69 -21.60 -20.44
CA THR A 221 -23.71 -20.33 -21.20
C THR A 221 -24.99 -19.54 -20.92
N THR A 222 -24.93 -18.20 -21.04
CA THR A 222 -26.12 -17.35 -20.82
C THR A 222 -27.00 -17.23 -22.06
N TYR A 223 -26.40 -17.14 -23.26
CA TYR A 223 -27.11 -16.98 -24.53
C TYR A 223 -26.38 -17.70 -25.68
N PRO A 224 -26.93 -18.78 -26.25
CA PRO A 224 -28.11 -19.53 -25.78
C PRO A 224 -27.86 -20.15 -24.39
N ALA A 225 -28.92 -20.41 -23.61
CA ALA A 225 -28.79 -21.07 -22.32
C ALA A 225 -28.51 -22.57 -22.54
N LEU A 226 -27.24 -22.98 -22.41
CA LEU A 226 -26.79 -24.35 -22.62
C LEU A 226 -25.96 -24.79 -21.42
N SER A 227 -26.26 -25.96 -20.88
CA SER A 227 -25.48 -26.62 -19.83
C SER A 227 -24.78 -27.82 -20.43
N ILE A 228 -23.45 -27.84 -20.39
CA ILE A 228 -22.61 -28.89 -20.96
C ILE A 228 -21.78 -29.50 -19.83
N ASP A 229 -21.81 -30.83 -19.77
CA ASP A 229 -20.89 -31.60 -18.93
C ASP A 229 -19.57 -31.83 -19.70
N PRO A 230 -18.44 -31.29 -19.24
CA PRO A 230 -17.16 -31.40 -19.93
C PRO A 230 -16.65 -32.85 -20.05
N GLN A 231 -17.10 -33.78 -19.20
CA GLN A 231 -16.53 -35.14 -19.16
C GLN A 231 -17.06 -36.09 -20.24
N GLY A 232 -18.13 -35.73 -20.95
CA GLY A 232 -18.80 -36.62 -21.92
C GLY A 232 -18.92 -36.09 -23.34
N ASP A 233 -18.59 -34.82 -23.58
CA ASP A 233 -18.86 -34.16 -24.87
C ASP A 233 -17.61 -34.12 -25.78
N THR A 234 -17.63 -34.93 -26.85
CA THR A 234 -16.56 -35.00 -27.86
C THR A 234 -16.72 -34.02 -29.02
N ARG A 235 -17.72 -33.13 -28.95
CA ARG A 235 -18.00 -32.12 -29.98
C ARG A 235 -16.92 -31.04 -29.98
N THR A 236 -16.69 -30.42 -31.15
CA THR A 236 -15.80 -29.25 -31.22
C THR A 236 -16.45 -28.03 -30.58
N LEU A 237 -15.66 -27.04 -30.15
CA LEU A 237 -16.20 -25.77 -29.62
C LEU A 237 -17.15 -25.07 -30.59
N ARG A 238 -16.97 -25.29 -31.90
CA ARG A 238 -17.84 -24.75 -32.95
C ARG A 238 -19.17 -25.48 -33.02
N GLU A 239 -19.16 -26.80 -32.95
CA GLU A 239 -20.37 -27.64 -32.96
C GLU A 239 -21.20 -27.48 -31.69
N ALA A 240 -20.54 -27.31 -30.54
CA ALA A 240 -21.19 -27.00 -29.27
C ALA A 240 -21.68 -25.54 -29.17
N GLN A 241 -21.51 -24.75 -30.23
CA GLN A 241 -21.88 -23.32 -30.29
C GLN A 241 -21.21 -22.46 -29.21
N LEU A 242 -20.07 -22.92 -28.70
CA LEU A 242 -19.23 -22.22 -27.72
C LEU A 242 -18.22 -21.25 -28.38
N ALA A 243 -18.30 -21.09 -29.70
CA ALA A 243 -17.43 -20.18 -30.42
C ALA A 243 -17.72 -18.72 -30.06
N ASN A 244 -16.73 -18.00 -29.53
CA ASN A 244 -16.89 -16.60 -29.07
C ASN A 244 -17.93 -16.43 -27.94
N ALA A 245 -18.20 -17.49 -27.18
CA ALA A 245 -19.18 -17.49 -26.11
C ALA A 245 -18.61 -17.05 -24.75
N ASN A 246 -19.51 -16.60 -23.86
CA ASN A 246 -19.22 -16.40 -22.45
C ASN A 246 -19.71 -17.64 -21.68
N ILE A 247 -18.77 -18.38 -21.11
CA ILE A 247 -19.02 -19.60 -20.35
C ILE A 247 -18.89 -19.27 -18.87
N VAL A 248 -19.84 -19.72 -18.08
CA VAL A 248 -19.86 -19.67 -16.62
C VAL A 248 -19.67 -21.08 -16.11
N VAL A 249 -18.62 -21.29 -15.33
CA VAL A 249 -18.32 -22.55 -14.67
C VAL A 249 -19.13 -22.59 -13.37
N LYS A 250 -19.94 -23.65 -13.20
CA LYS A 250 -20.64 -23.95 -11.96
C LYS A 250 -20.09 -25.24 -11.38
N LEU A 251 -19.85 -25.30 -10.08
CA LEU A 251 -19.57 -26.55 -9.39
C LEU A 251 -20.77 -27.50 -9.56
N ALA A 252 -20.49 -28.75 -9.92
CA ALA A 252 -21.50 -29.79 -10.08
C ALA A 252 -21.93 -30.36 -8.72
#